data_AF-A0A2V5P7V4-F1
#
_entry.id   AF-A0A2V5P7V4-F1
#
_cell.length_a   1.000
_cell.length_b   1.000
_cell.length_c   1.000
_cell.angle_alpha   90.00
_cell.angle_beta   90.00
_cell.angle_gamma   90.00
#
_symmetry.space_group_name_H-M   'P 1'
#
loop_
_entity.id
_entity.type
_entity.pdbx_description
1 polymer ?
#
loop_
_entity_poly.entity_id
_entity_poly.type
_entity_poly.pdbx_seq_one_letter_code
_entity_poly.pdbx_strand_id
1 'polypeptide(L)'
;MDGQVFGEMRQRDPEFGTTLSREEVARVIGIAVDEISSEWPIQAVSTGLTFTIVPFCNQQTLSGVKFTYAQASEFLKSSGANFFYFLCPERREGRLEARARMFFYGGEDPATGSAAGC
;
A
#
# COMPACT_ATOMS: atom_id res chain seq x y z
N MET A 1 -26.00 22.78 6.06
CA MET A 1 -25.27 21.90 7.00
C MET A 1 -25.77 20.51 6.69
N ASP A 2 -25.01 19.77 5.89
CA ASP A 2 -25.56 18.69 5.05
C ASP A 2 -25.69 17.35 5.80
N GLY A 3 -25.87 17.41 7.13
CA GLY A 3 -26.14 16.24 7.97
C GLY A 3 -25.02 15.21 8.07
N GLN A 4 -23.83 15.48 7.54
CA GLN A 4 -22.70 14.55 7.60
C GLN A 4 -22.08 14.53 9.01
N VAL A 5 -21.94 13.34 9.57
CA VAL A 5 -21.26 13.07 10.84
C VAL A 5 -19.88 12.48 10.52
N PHE A 6 -18.85 12.94 11.22
CA PHE A 6 -17.47 12.51 11.06
C PHE A 6 -16.95 11.87 12.36
N GLY A 7 -16.19 10.79 12.23
CA GLY A 7 -15.51 10.12 13.34
C GLY A 7 -14.00 10.17 13.15
N GLU A 8 -13.28 10.47 14.23
CA GLU A 8 -11.82 10.50 14.28
C GLU A 8 -11.30 9.47 15.28
N MET A 9 -10.17 8.85 14.97
CA MET A 9 -9.48 7.94 15.85
C MET A 9 -7.96 8.16 15.73
N ARG A 10 -7.28 8.21 16.87
CA ARG A 10 -5.81 8.21 16.89
C ARG A 10 -5.29 6.77 16.75
N GLN A 11 -4.46 6.54 15.74
CA GLN A 11 -3.69 5.30 15.59
C GLN A 11 -2.41 5.36 16.43
N ARG A 12 -1.72 4.22 16.58
CA ARG A 12 -0.42 4.18 17.25
C ARG A 12 0.60 4.98 16.45
N ASP A 13 1.63 5.46 17.13
CA ASP A 13 2.74 6.14 16.46
C ASP A 13 3.41 5.16 15.47
N PRO A 14 3.83 5.64 14.28
CA PRO A 14 4.30 4.77 13.21
C PRO A 14 5.66 4.15 13.53
N GLU A 15 5.79 2.86 13.25
CA GLU A 15 7.02 2.10 13.30
C GLU A 15 7.46 1.80 11.85
N PHE A 16 8.65 2.29 11.48
CA PHE A 16 9.23 2.12 10.15
C PHE A 16 10.24 0.98 10.15
N GLY A 17 9.95 -0.05 9.36
CA GLY A 17 10.82 -1.21 9.15
C GLY A 17 11.77 -1.04 7.98
N THR A 18 12.30 -2.18 7.51
CA THR A 18 13.28 -2.24 6.42
C THR A 18 12.67 -1.82 5.08
N THR A 19 13.47 -1.11 4.28
CA THR A 19 13.15 -0.81 2.88
C THR A 19 13.43 -2.01 1.98
N LEU A 20 12.56 -2.28 1.01
CA LEU A 20 12.63 -3.45 0.13
C LEU A 20 13.09 -3.07 -1.28
N SER A 21 13.73 -4.00 -1.99
CA SER A 21 14.14 -3.81 -3.39
C SER A 21 12.92 -3.71 -4.30
N ARG A 22 12.92 -2.73 -5.22
CA ARG A 22 11.87 -2.60 -6.23
C ARG A 22 11.84 -3.80 -7.17
N GLU A 23 13.01 -4.32 -7.53
CA GLU A 23 13.16 -5.48 -8.41
C GLU A 23 12.57 -6.75 -7.77
N GLU A 24 12.78 -6.93 -6.47
CA GLU A 24 12.24 -8.06 -5.73
C GLU A 24 10.72 -7.96 -5.59
N VAL A 25 10.22 -6.80 -5.19
CA VAL A 25 8.78 -6.58 -5.01
C VAL A 25 8.04 -6.65 -6.35
N ALA A 26 8.58 -6.05 -7.42
CA ALA A 26 8.00 -6.13 -8.76
C ALA A 26 7.87 -7.58 -9.24
N ARG A 27 8.88 -8.42 -9.00
CA ARG A 27 8.85 -9.85 -9.29
C ARG A 27 7.79 -10.59 -8.47
N VAL A 28 7.64 -10.26 -7.19
CA VAL A 28 6.63 -10.89 -6.30
C VAL A 28 5.21 -10.52 -6.71
N ILE A 29 4.95 -9.26 -7.05
CA ILE A 29 3.61 -8.78 -7.41
C ILE A 29 3.28 -8.93 -8.90
N GLY A 30 4.25 -9.35 -9.73
CA GLY A 30 4.06 -9.68 -11.14
C GLY A 30 3.93 -8.48 -12.07
N ILE A 31 4.66 -7.40 -11.82
CA ILE A 31 4.69 -6.20 -12.68
C ILE A 31 6.11 -5.84 -13.12
N ALA A 32 6.24 -4.94 -14.09
CA ALA A 32 7.54 -4.40 -14.47
C ALA A 32 8.05 -3.41 -13.42
N VAL A 33 9.37 -3.38 -13.18
CA VAL A 33 9.97 -2.60 -12.07
C VAL A 33 9.79 -1.09 -12.25
N ASP A 34 9.68 -0.63 -13.49
CA ASP A 34 9.43 0.76 -13.89
C ASP A 34 7.98 1.21 -13.61
N GLU A 35 7.08 0.28 -13.31
CA GLU A 35 5.74 0.59 -12.80
C GLU A 35 5.74 0.97 -11.31
N ILE A 36 6.82 0.65 -10.59
CA ILE A 36 7.04 1.05 -9.20
C ILE A 36 7.86 2.35 -9.18
N SER A 37 7.33 3.37 -8.49
CA SER A 37 8.00 4.66 -8.39
C SER A 37 9.39 4.52 -7.77
N SER A 38 10.36 5.21 -8.36
CA SER A 38 11.71 5.37 -7.78
C SER A 38 11.81 6.57 -6.84
N GLU A 39 10.77 7.43 -6.80
CA GLU A 39 10.77 8.65 -5.98
C GLU A 39 10.65 8.33 -4.48
N TRP A 40 9.98 7.22 -4.14
CA TRP A 40 9.71 6.83 -2.76
C TRP A 40 10.14 5.38 -2.50
N PRO A 41 10.60 5.05 -1.29
CA PRO A 41 10.99 3.69 -0.95
C PRO A 41 9.76 2.77 -0.86
N ILE A 42 9.97 1.49 -1.15
CA ILE A 42 9.07 0.44 -0.66
C ILE A 42 9.48 0.14 0.77
N GLN A 43 8.56 0.24 1.72
CA GLN A 43 8.91 0.10 3.14
C GLN A 43 7.81 -0.59 3.94
N ALA A 44 8.20 -1.45 4.89
CA ALA A 44 7.28 -1.95 5.91
C ALA A 44 6.99 -0.84 6.93
N VAL A 45 5.71 -0.55 7.16
CA VAL A 45 5.26 0.47 8.13
C VAL A 45 4.11 -0.11 8.96
N SER A 46 4.08 0.20 10.25
CA SER A 46 3.04 -0.25 11.17
C SER A 46 2.55 0.88 12.06
N THR A 47 1.24 1.01 12.17
CA THR A 47 0.56 1.75 13.24
C THR A 47 -0.26 0.80 14.15
N GLY A 48 0.13 -0.47 14.19
CA GLY A 48 -0.52 -1.56 14.93
C GLY A 48 -0.68 -2.84 14.11
N LEU A 49 -0.75 -2.72 12.78
CA LEU A 49 -0.70 -3.83 11.82
C LEU A 49 0.29 -3.43 10.71
N THR A 50 1.19 -4.34 10.34
CA THR A 50 2.30 -4.01 9.45
C THR A 50 1.91 -4.17 7.99
N PHE A 51 2.15 -3.15 7.18
CA PHE A 51 1.93 -3.15 5.74
C PHE A 51 3.24 -2.85 5.01
N THR A 52 3.47 -3.52 3.88
CA THR A 52 4.49 -3.09 2.93
C THR A 52 3.87 -2.05 2.01
N ILE A 53 4.30 -0.79 2.16
CA ILE A 53 3.85 0.35 1.36
C ILE A 53 4.56 0.33 0.02
N VAL A 54 3.83 0.21 -1.09
CA VAL A 54 4.38 0.09 -2.44
C VAL A 54 3.86 1.23 -3.31
N PRO A 55 4.72 2.20 -3.69
CA PRO A 55 4.31 3.32 -4.52
C PRO A 55 4.32 2.94 -6.01
N PHE A 56 3.19 3.14 -6.69
CA PHE A 56 3.03 2.96 -8.13
C PHE A 56 3.26 4.28 -8.86
N CYS A 57 3.79 4.21 -10.09
CA CYS A 57 4.05 5.37 -10.93
C CYS A 57 2.76 6.03 -11.45
N ASN A 58 1.71 5.24 -11.71
CA ASN A 58 0.49 5.74 -12.34
C ASN A 58 -0.75 4.93 -11.95
N GLN A 59 -1.92 5.56 -12.13
CA GLN A 59 -3.21 4.96 -11.77
C GLN A 59 -3.61 3.81 -12.68
N GLN A 60 -3.22 3.83 -13.95
CA GLN A 60 -3.55 2.77 -14.89
C GLN A 60 -2.98 1.44 -14.41
N THR A 61 -1.73 1.44 -13.95
CA THR A 61 -1.07 0.24 -13.44
C THR A 61 -1.63 -0.19 -12.09
N LEU A 62 -1.89 0.76 -11.18
CA LEU A 62 -2.56 0.45 -9.91
C LEU A 62 -3.95 -0.17 -10.13
N SER A 63 -4.75 0.35 -11.05
CA SER A 63 -6.07 -0.21 -11.38
C SER A 63 -5.96 -1.55 -12.10
N GLY A 64 -4.92 -1.73 -12.92
CA GLY A 64 -4.68 -2.94 -13.69
C GLY A 64 -4.11 -4.12 -12.89
N VAL A 65 -3.47 -3.87 -11.73
CA VAL A 65 -2.75 -4.91 -11.00
C VAL A 65 -3.67 -6.09 -10.65
N LYS A 66 -3.19 -7.30 -10.98
CA LYS A 66 -3.82 -8.58 -10.70
C LYS A 66 -2.94 -9.34 -9.71
N PHE A 67 -3.22 -9.14 -8.43
CA PHE A 67 -2.44 -9.69 -7.33
C PHE A 67 -3.33 -10.58 -6.46
N THR A 68 -2.73 -11.63 -5.88
CA THR A 68 -3.37 -12.45 -4.85
C THR A 68 -2.43 -12.61 -3.68
N TYR A 69 -2.96 -12.55 -2.45
CA TYR A 69 -2.14 -12.72 -1.23
C TYR A 69 -1.30 -14.01 -1.25
N ALA A 70 -1.83 -15.10 -1.81
CA ALA A 70 -1.13 -16.37 -1.91
C ALA A 70 0.23 -16.25 -2.63
N GLN A 71 0.32 -15.43 -3.67
CA GLN A 71 1.55 -15.20 -4.45
C GLN A 71 2.69 -14.60 -3.62
N ALA A 72 2.37 -13.86 -2.55
CA ALA A 72 3.35 -13.13 -1.75
C ALA A 72 3.40 -13.54 -0.28
N SER A 73 2.60 -14.52 0.14
CA SER A 73 2.49 -14.89 1.56
C SER A 73 3.85 -15.21 2.21
N GLU A 74 4.74 -15.92 1.51
CA GLU A 74 6.10 -16.21 2.00
C GLU A 74 6.98 -14.96 2.09
N PHE A 75 6.90 -14.09 1.07
CA PHE A 75 7.63 -12.81 1.04
C PHE A 75 7.16 -11.84 2.13
N LEU A 76 5.85 -11.73 2.34
CA LEU A 76 5.28 -10.90 3.39
C LEU A 76 5.69 -11.42 4.77
N LYS A 77 5.65 -12.75 4.96
CA LYS A 77 6.14 -13.38 6.19
C LYS A 77 7.63 -13.12 6.44
N SER A 78 8.48 -13.19 5.42
CA SER A 78 9.93 -12.94 5.57
C SER A 78 10.25 -11.46 5.81
N SER A 79 9.47 -10.54 5.22
CA SER A 79 9.62 -9.09 5.43
C SER A 79 8.97 -8.59 6.74
N GLY A 80 8.23 -9.44 7.45
CA GLY A 80 7.53 -9.08 8.69
C GLY A 80 6.25 -8.26 8.46
N ALA A 81 5.77 -8.19 7.22
CA ALA A 81 4.55 -7.50 6.85
C ALA A 81 3.36 -8.45 6.76
N ASN A 82 2.16 -7.93 7.01
CA ASN A 82 0.92 -8.70 6.88
C ASN A 82 0.37 -8.64 5.45
N PHE A 83 0.41 -7.46 4.83
CA PHE A 83 -0.16 -7.22 3.50
C PHE A 83 0.67 -6.20 2.73
N PHE A 84 0.51 -6.18 1.41
CA PHE A 84 0.91 -5.02 0.62
C PHE A 84 -0.18 -3.95 0.64
N TYR A 85 0.23 -2.69 0.70
CA TYR A 85 -0.63 -1.55 0.42
C TYR A 85 -0.10 -0.83 -0.82
N PHE A 86 -0.79 -1.03 -1.94
CA PHE A 86 -0.42 -0.43 -3.22
C PHE A 86 -1.05 0.96 -3.29
N LEU A 87 -0.25 2.01 -3.51
CA LEU A 87 -0.77 3.37 -3.62
C LEU A 87 -0.11 4.15 -4.75
N CYS A 88 -0.86 5.08 -5.33
CA CYS A 88 -0.40 6.00 -6.36
C CYS A 88 -0.72 7.43 -5.91
N PRO A 89 0.29 8.22 -5.49
CA PRO A 89 0.06 9.61 -5.13
C PRO A 89 -0.31 10.45 -6.36
N GLU A 90 -1.21 11.41 -6.20
CA GLU A 90 -1.64 12.36 -7.23
C GLU A 90 -1.83 13.74 -6.60
N ARG A 91 -1.37 14.79 -7.29
CA ARG A 91 -1.68 16.17 -6.89
C ARG A 91 -2.97 16.62 -7.58
N ARG A 92 -4.01 16.90 -6.81
CA ARG A 92 -5.29 17.48 -7.27
C ARG A 92 -5.56 18.78 -6.54
N GLU A 93 -5.81 19.86 -7.29
CA GLU A 93 -6.20 21.15 -6.73
C GLU A 93 -5.28 21.66 -5.59
N GLY A 94 -3.97 21.41 -5.72
CA GLY A 94 -2.97 21.80 -4.72
C GLY A 94 -2.84 20.87 -3.51
N ARG A 95 -3.66 19.81 -3.42
CA ARG A 95 -3.59 18.78 -2.38
C ARG A 95 -2.90 17.53 -2.91
N LEU A 96 -2.14 16.85 -2.04
CA LEU A 96 -1.61 15.52 -2.34
C LEU A 96 -2.65 14.50 -1.85
N GLU A 97 -3.17 13.73 -2.79
CA GLU A 97 -4.10 12.63 -2.55
C GLU A 97 -3.44 11.33 -3.02
N ALA A 98 -4.00 10.19 -2.65
CA ALA A 98 -3.54 8.90 -3.15
C ALA A 98 -4.74 8.02 -3.48
N ARG A 99 -4.65 7.28 -4.58
CA ARG A 99 -5.48 6.10 -4.79
C ARG A 99 -4.74 4.91 -4.22
N ALA A 100 -5.46 4.00 -3.56
CA ALA A 100 -4.85 2.83 -2.97
C ALA A 100 -5.70 1.58 -3.13
N ARG A 101 -5.04 0.42 -3.05
CA ARG A 101 -5.64 -0.91 -3.13
C ARG A 101 -4.95 -1.85 -2.15
N MET A 102 -5.73 -2.68 -1.46
CA MET A 102 -5.24 -3.68 -0.52
C MET A 102 -5.92 -5.02 -0.80
N PHE A 103 -5.11 -6.04 -1.07
CA PHE A 103 -5.62 -7.39 -1.32
C PHE A 103 -5.36 -8.28 -0.11
N PHE A 104 -6.38 -9.01 0.32
CA PHE A 104 -6.32 -9.97 1.42
C PHE A 104 -6.64 -11.38 0.91
N TYR A 105 -6.79 -12.35 1.82
CA TYR A 105 -6.98 -13.81 1.66
C TYR A 105 -8.04 -14.29 0.64
N GLY A 106 -7.97 -13.86 -0.62
CA GLY A 106 -8.92 -14.14 -1.70
C GLY A 106 -9.75 -12.94 -2.20
N GLY A 107 -9.50 -11.72 -1.71
CA GLY A 107 -10.31 -10.54 -2.06
C GLY A 107 -9.55 -9.22 -1.98
N GLU A 108 -10.28 -8.12 -2.15
CA GLU A 108 -9.78 -6.75 -2.01
C GLU A 108 -10.58 -6.03 -0.92
N ASP A 109 -9.88 -5.43 0.03
CA ASP A 109 -10.50 -4.64 1.09
C ASP A 109 -10.86 -3.25 0.52
N PRO A 110 -12.14 -2.87 0.49
CA PRO A 110 -12.57 -1.64 -0.16
C PRO A 110 -11.98 -0.37 0.47
N ALA A 111 -11.65 -0.40 1.77
CA ALA A 111 -11.05 0.74 2.48
C ALA A 111 -10.31 0.29 3.75
N THR A 112 -8.97 0.26 3.69
CA THR A 112 -8.13 -0.22 4.78
C THR A 112 -7.57 0.92 5.63
N GLY A 113 -8.30 1.36 6.65
CA GLY A 113 -7.88 2.47 7.53
C GLY A 113 -6.55 2.23 8.27
N SER A 114 -6.25 0.97 8.63
CA SER A 114 -4.98 0.60 9.25
C SER A 114 -3.77 0.77 8.31
N ALA A 115 -3.98 0.59 7.01
CA ALA A 115 -2.94 0.82 6.00
C ALA A 115 -2.82 2.30 5.64
N ALA A 116 -3.95 3.01 5.49
CA ALA A 116 -3.97 4.45 5.19
C ALA A 116 -3.36 5.32 6.31
N GLY A 117 -3.32 4.80 7.54
CA GLY A 117 -2.66 5.42 8.67
C GLY A 117 -1.14 5.28 8.71
N CYS A 118 -0.59 4.34 7.93
CA CYS A 118 0.85 4.13 7.78
C CYS A 118 1.46 5.17 6.85
#